data_AF-A0A2X3LXW1-F1
#
_entry.id   AF-A0A2X3LXW1-F1
#
_cell.length_a   1.000
_cell.length_b   1.000
_cell.length_c   1.000
_cell.angle_alpha   90.00
_cell.angle_beta   90.00
_cell.angle_gamma   90.00
#
_symmetry.space_group_name_H-M   'P 1'
#
loop_
_entity.id
_entity.type
_entity.pdbx_description
1 polymer ?
#
loop_
_entity_poly.entity_id
_entity_poly.type
_entity_poly.pdbx_seq_one_letter_code
_entity_poly.pdbx_strand_id
1 'polypeptide(L)'
;MGKQREFQPYIEANWINNSKVYAVKMNGQTVGREGARNLGEVRTGVEAKVNNNLSLWGNVGVQLGDKGYSDTQGMLGVKYSW
;
A
#
# COMPACT_ATOMS: atom_id res chain seq x y z
N MET A 1 6.39 20.91 30.93
CA MET A 1 7.03 20.72 29.61
C MET A 1 6.28 19.63 28.87
N GLY A 2 5.53 20.01 27.83
CA GLY A 2 4.70 19.06 27.07
C GLY A 2 5.57 18.14 26.21
N LYS A 3 5.35 16.83 26.30
CA LYS A 3 5.90 15.86 25.34
C LYS A 3 5.44 16.31 23.94
N GLN A 4 6.38 16.83 23.16
CA GLN A 4 6.14 17.24 21.77
C GLN A 4 5.78 15.98 21.00
N ARG A 5 4.47 15.76 20.81
CA ARG A 5 3.95 14.69 19.96
C ARG A 5 4.43 15.02 18.56
N GLU A 6 5.38 14.25 18.07
CA GLU A 6 5.92 14.43 16.73
C GLU A 6 4.95 13.76 15.77
N PHE A 7 4.31 14.54 14.91
CA PHE A 7 3.36 14.07 13.92
C PHE A 7 3.97 14.24 12.53
N GLN A 8 4.02 13.16 11.77
CA GLN A 8 4.65 13.08 10.46
C GLN A 8 3.64 12.53 9.45
N PRO A 9 2.93 13.40 8.72
CA PRO A 9 2.07 12.98 7.63
C PRO A 9 2.92 12.58 6.42
N TYR A 10 2.45 11.61 5.66
CA TYR A 10 3.11 11.16 4.44
C TYR A 10 2.10 10.74 3.37
N ILE A 11 2.55 10.84 2.12
CA ILE A 11 1.84 10.32 0.95
C ILE A 11 2.84 9.54 0.09
N GLU A 12 2.42 8.38 -0.39
CA GLU A 12 3.18 7.47 -1.21
C GLU A 12 2.38 7.16 -2.47
N ALA A 13 3.05 7.12 -3.61
CA ALA A 13 2.50 6.65 -4.87
C ALA A 13 3.47 5.63 -5.46
N ASN A 14 2.98 4.42 -5.70
CA ASN A 14 3.76 3.31 -6.23
C ASN A 14 3.12 2.84 -7.55
N TRP A 15 3.93 2.72 -8.60
CA TRP A 15 3.52 2.07 -9.84
C TRP A 15 4.19 0.71 -9.93
N ILE A 16 3.40 -0.35 -9.87
CA ILE A 16 3.87 -1.73 -10.01
C ILE A 16 3.64 -2.15 -11.47
N ASN A 17 4.73 -2.25 -12.22
CA ASN A 17 4.71 -2.81 -13.57
C ASN A 17 5.18 -4.27 -13.51
N ASN A 18 4.25 -5.20 -13.74
CA ASN A 18 4.52 -6.62 -13.68
C ASN A 18 4.79 -7.14 -15.11
N SER A 19 6.07 -7.13 -15.52
CA SER A 19 6.51 -7.56 -16.86
C SER A 19 6.43 -9.07 -17.09
N LYS A 20 6.30 -9.89 -16.03
CA LYS A 20 6.11 -11.34 -16.10
C LYS A 20 4.68 -11.72 -15.79
N VAL A 21 3.82 -11.64 -16.79
CA VAL A 21 2.50 -12.28 -16.71
C VAL A 21 2.72 -13.77 -16.94
N TYR A 22 2.57 -14.57 -15.90
CA TYR A 22 2.52 -16.03 -16.03
C TYR A 22 1.30 -16.40 -16.88
N ALA A 23 1.49 -16.43 -18.21
CA ALA A 23 0.50 -16.88 -19.16
C ALA A 23 0.66 -18.39 -19.34
N VAL A 24 -0.19 -19.17 -18.70
CA VAL A 24 -0.28 -20.60 -18.98
C VAL A 24 -1.10 -20.75 -20.27
N LYS A 25 -0.46 -21.13 -21.37
CA LYS A 25 -1.16 -21.55 -22.59
C LYS A 25 -1.69 -22.97 -22.36
N MET A 26 -2.99 -23.13 -22.15
CA MET A 26 -3.68 -24.41 -22.33
C MET A 26 -4.63 -24.29 -23.52
N ASN A 27 -4.41 -25.13 -24.53
CA ASN A 27 -5.35 -25.40 -25.63
C ASN A 27 -5.81 -24.18 -26.46
N GLY A 28 -4.89 -23.28 -26.82
CA GLY A 28 -5.17 -22.19 -27.79
C GLY A 28 -5.93 -20.98 -27.23
N GLN A 29 -6.47 -21.05 -26.01
CA GLN A 29 -6.96 -19.86 -25.29
C GLN A 29 -5.83 -19.25 -24.47
N THR A 30 -5.40 -18.06 -24.87
CA THR A 30 -4.46 -17.25 -24.08
C THR A 30 -5.26 -16.58 -22.96
N VAL A 31 -5.39 -17.24 -21.81
CA VAL A 31 -5.92 -16.61 -20.60
C VAL A 31 -4.78 -15.83 -19.96
N GLY A 32 -4.47 -14.67 -20.55
CA GLY A 32 -3.64 -13.69 -19.87
C GLY A 32 -4.42 -13.17 -18.67
N ARG A 33 -3.87 -13.30 -17.46
CA ARG A 33 -4.31 -12.53 -16.29
C ARG A 33 -3.91 -11.06 -16.53
N GLU A 34 -4.50 -10.43 -17.55
CA GLU A 34 -4.14 -9.09 -18.05
C GLU A 34 -4.51 -7.98 -17.05
N GLY A 35 -5.31 -8.27 -16.04
CA GLY A 35 -5.75 -7.27 -15.05
C GLY A 35 -4.71 -6.89 -14.00
N ALA A 36 -3.52 -7.49 -14.01
CA ALA A 36 -2.43 -7.21 -13.07
C ALA A 36 -1.11 -6.83 -13.75
N ARG A 37 -1.15 -6.42 -15.04
CA ARG A 37 0.04 -5.94 -15.77
C ARG A 37 0.52 -4.60 -15.23
N ASN A 38 -0.41 -3.65 -15.04
CA ASN A 38 -0.14 -2.37 -14.40
C ASN A 38 -1.07 -2.18 -13.21
N LEU A 39 -0.47 -1.89 -12.06
CA LEU A 39 -1.17 -1.64 -10.83
C LEU A 39 -0.62 -0.36 -10.22
N GLY A 40 -1.48 0.64 -10.06
CA GLY A 40 -1.16 1.86 -9.35
C GLY A 40 -1.62 1.73 -7.91
N GLU A 41 -0.76 2.06 -6.96
CA GLU A 41 -1.12 2.16 -5.56
C GLU A 41 -0.84 3.57 -5.06
N VAL A 42 -1.82 4.18 -4.40
CA VAL A 42 -1.64 5.44 -3.69
C VAL A 42 -1.95 5.19 -2.23
N ARG A 43 -1.02 5.56 -1.34
CA ARG A 43 -1.19 5.44 0.11
C ARG A 43 -0.98 6.79 0.75
N THR A 44 -1.82 7.13 1.70
CA THR A 44 -1.65 8.31 2.55
C THR A 44 -1.71 7.87 3.99
N GLY A 45 -0.83 8.40 4.83
CA GLY A 45 -0.74 7.98 6.21
C GLY A 45 -0.15 9.04 7.10
N VAL A 46 -0.18 8.73 8.38
CA VAL A 46 0.31 9.58 9.45
C VAL A 46 1.01 8.72 10.48
N GLU A 47 2.19 9.15 10.89
CA GLU A 47 2.90 8.58 12.04
C GLU A 47 2.90 9.60 13.19
N ALA A 48 2.66 9.11 14.40
CA ALA A 48 2.74 9.89 15.62
C ALA A 48 3.68 9.21 16.62
N LYS A 49 4.74 9.91 17.01
CA LYS A 49 5.61 9.48 18.11
C LYS A 49 5.01 9.94 19.43
N VAL A 50 4.55 8.98 20.23
CA VAL A 50 3.91 9.23 21.52
C VAL A 50 4.95 9.45 22.61
N ASN A 51 6.04 8.68 22.57
CA ASN A 51 7.23 8.84 23.40
C ASN A 51 8.43 8.12 22.74
N ASN A 52 9.61 8.17 23.35
CA ASN A 52 10.84 7.58 22.78
C ASN A 52 10.75 6.05 22.56
N ASN A 53 9.78 5.38 23.19
CA ASN A 53 9.61 3.93 23.17
C ASN A 53 8.32 3.49 22.48
N LEU A 54 7.45 4.42 22.07
CA LEU A 54 6.12 4.14 21.55
C LEU A 54 5.80 5.08 20.37
N SER A 55 5.57 4.47 19.22
CA SER A 55 5.09 5.14 18.01
C SER A 55 3.78 4.49 17.55
N LEU A 56 2.88 5.30 17.02
CA LEU A 56 1.65 4.84 16.38
C LEU A 56 1.71 5.29 14.92
N TRP A 57 1.18 4.47 14.02
CA TRP A 57 1.00 4.86 12.63
C TRP A 57 -0.36 4.38 12.12
N GLY A 58 -0.91 5.11 11.17
CA GLY A 58 -2.15 4.77 10.50
C GLY A 58 -2.09 5.24 9.05
N ASN A 59 -2.56 4.42 8.12
CA ASN A 59 -2.59 4.75 6.71
C ASN A 59 -3.81 4.15 6.01
N VAL A 60 -4.12 4.74 4.87
CA VAL A 60 -5.11 4.27 3.92
C VAL A 60 -4.49 4.25 2.54
N GLY A 61 -4.64 3.13 1.85
CA GLY A 61 -4.19 2.91 0.49
C GLY A 61 -5.34 2.55 -0.43
N VAL A 62 -5.28 3.04 -1.66
CA VAL A 62 -6.17 2.62 -2.75
C VAL A 62 -5.30 2.06 -3.85
N GLN A 63 -5.67 0.86 -4.31
CA GLN A 63 -4.99 0.16 -5.38
C GLN A 63 -5.89 0.09 -6.61
N LEU A 64 -5.45 0.66 -7.72
CA LEU A 64 -6.18 0.81 -8.98
C LEU A 64 -5.49 0.00 -10.09
N GLY A 65 -6.22 -0.90 -10.75
CA GLY A 65 -5.70 -1.75 -11.84
C GLY A 65 -6.54 -1.74 -13.13
N ASP A 66 -5.90 -2.12 -14.24
CA ASP A 66 -6.41 -2.05 -15.63
C ASP A 66 -7.79 -2.70 -15.90
N LYS A 67 -8.29 -3.59 -15.03
CA LYS A 67 -9.59 -4.26 -15.21
C LYS A 67 -10.73 -3.72 -14.32
N GLY A 68 -10.59 -2.50 -13.79
CA GLY A 68 -11.59 -1.90 -12.90
C GLY A 68 -11.53 -2.47 -11.47
N TYR A 69 -10.38 -3.06 -11.10
CA TYR A 69 -10.11 -3.49 -9.75
C TYR A 69 -9.71 -2.27 -8.91
N SER A 70 -10.53 -1.91 -7.93
CA SER A 70 -10.27 -0.86 -6.96
C SER A 70 -10.41 -1.44 -5.56
N ASP A 71 -9.29 -1.67 -4.89
CA ASP A 71 -9.27 -2.18 -3.53
C ASP A 71 -8.76 -1.08 -2.59
N THR A 72 -9.56 -0.76 -1.57
CA THR A 72 -9.20 0.23 -0.55
C THR A 72 -8.84 -0.50 0.73
N GLN A 73 -7.63 -0.29 1.21
CA GLN A 73 -7.11 -0.92 2.41
C GLN A 73 -6.71 0.14 3.42
N GLY A 74 -7.16 -0.03 4.65
CA GLY A 74 -6.71 0.76 5.79
C GLY A 74 -5.85 -0.09 6.70
N MET A 75 -4.76 0.46 7.21
CA MET A 75 -3.91 -0.21 8.17
C MET A 75 -3.57 0.72 9.33
N LEU A 76 -3.59 0.17 10.54
CA LEU A 76 -3.24 0.88 11.76
C LEU A 76 -2.32 0.00 12.61
N GLY A 77 -1.31 0.60 13.21
CA GLY A 77 -0.30 -0.13 13.96
C GLY A 77 0.26 0.68 15.11
N VAL A 78 0.77 -0.04 16.10
CA VAL A 78 1.51 0.49 17.22
C VAL A 78 2.85 -0.22 17.30
N LYS A 79 3.91 0.55 17.51
CA LYS A 79 5.28 0.05 17.63
C LYS A 79 5.80 0.43 19.00
N TYR A 80 6.17 -0.57 19.79
CA TYR A 80 6.87 -0.41 21.05
C TYR A 80 8.34 -0.84 20.88
N SER A 81 9.28 -0.11 21.48
CA SER A 81 10.71 -0.39 21.41
C SER A 81 11.30 -0.36 22.83
N TRP A 82 11.87 -1.50 23.25
CA TRP A 82 12.52 -1.70 24.54
C TRP A 82 14.02 -1.45 24.48
#